data_AF-C5M9I0-F1
#
_entry.id   AF-C5M9I0-F1
#
_cell.length_a   1.000
_cell.length_b   1.000
_cell.length_c   1.000
_cell.angle_alpha   90.00
_cell.angle_beta   90.00
_cell.angle_gamma   90.00
#
_symmetry.space_group_name_H-M   'P 1'
#
loop_
_entity.id
_entity.type
_entity.pdbx_description
1 polymer ?
#
loop_
_entity_poly.entity_id
_entity_poly.type
_entity_poly.pdbx_seq_one_letter_code
_entity_poly.pdbx_strand_id
1 'polypeptide(L)'
;MTKEEAIKLKDQGNAYLKDHKFDQAIESYTEAIKLDPKNAIFYSNRAQVHIKLENYGLAIQDCDSAISIDSNFLKAYYRKGVSLMAILQYKQAQQNFKFILNKLPNDKLTLENYKQCTNYLKRQAFEKAIAGTDHTLVINSVDYQSIQIEKSWEGPDLEIIPTKKNGEITVEINGLNHDYLKYMIKLFKQGGKLPKKHVFAIITKVYELIKKEQTMTEITLNHSKINDKLNDDEIIGGKKLTVVGDTHGQFYDLLNLFSKFGFVSNDHIYLFNGDFVDRGSWSCEVALYLYVLKILYPFSIFINRGNHETSDMNKTYGFTDECEYKYSKKIFEAFSESFGALPLASLINREYLCMHGGLFSNDKVSLKDIKSINRFPSMVQLNLQKKVLRWNYYGSILKKLMVDLLQREVLVCNLVSI
;
A
#
# COMPACT_ATOMS: atom_id res chain seq x y z
N MET A 1 -26.74 35.58 19.07
CA MET A 1 -27.05 35.01 17.74
C MET A 1 -25.98 34.03 17.27
N THR A 2 -24.67 34.36 17.31
CA THR A 2 -23.60 33.52 16.72
C THR A 2 -23.45 32.09 17.29
N LYS A 3 -23.65 31.88 18.60
CA LYS A 3 -23.50 30.54 19.23
C LYS A 3 -24.63 29.57 18.91
N GLU A 4 -25.87 30.06 18.84
CA GLU A 4 -27.02 29.21 18.48
C GLU A 4 -26.96 28.80 17.01
N GLU A 5 -26.51 29.71 16.14
CA GLU A 5 -26.23 29.41 14.73
C GLU A 5 -25.12 28.36 14.59
N ALA A 6 -24.05 28.47 15.37
CA ALA A 6 -22.98 27.47 15.39
C ALA A 6 -23.50 26.08 15.81
N ILE A 7 -24.39 26.01 16.80
CA ILE A 7 -25.01 24.75 17.24
C ILE A 7 -25.88 24.15 16.12
N LYS A 8 -26.68 24.98 15.42
CA LYS A 8 -27.48 24.53 14.27
C LYS A 8 -26.61 23.95 13.15
N LEU A 9 -25.49 24.61 12.82
CA LEU A 9 -24.52 24.12 11.83
C LEU A 9 -23.89 22.79 12.28
N LYS A 10 -23.57 22.64 13.57
CA LYS A 10 -23.11 21.35 14.12
C LYS A 10 -24.18 20.26 13.98
N ASP A 11 -25.45 20.56 14.22
CA ASP A 11 -26.54 19.59 14.06
C ASP A 11 -26.78 19.21 12.59
N GLN A 12 -26.65 20.16 11.66
CA GLN A 12 -26.63 19.89 10.22
C GLN A 12 -25.45 18.98 9.84
N GLY A 13 -24.25 19.27 10.35
CA GLY A 13 -23.07 18.42 10.15
C GLY A 13 -23.27 16.99 10.68
N ASN A 14 -23.96 16.83 11.82
CA ASN A 14 -24.32 15.51 12.37
C ASN A 14 -25.28 14.76 11.44
N ALA A 15 -26.27 15.46 10.86
CA ALA A 15 -27.21 14.88 9.90
C ALA A 15 -26.50 14.42 8.63
N TYR A 16 -25.65 15.26 8.03
CA TYR A 16 -24.85 14.90 6.87
C TYR A 16 -23.92 13.72 7.13
N LEU A 17 -23.30 13.66 8.31
CA LEU A 17 -22.46 12.52 8.70
C LEU A 17 -23.29 11.22 8.77
N LYS A 18 -24.51 11.26 9.31
CA LYS A 18 -25.41 10.10 9.36
C LYS A 18 -25.83 9.64 7.96
N ASP A 19 -26.00 10.57 7.03
CA ASP A 19 -26.34 10.33 5.63
C ASP A 19 -25.10 10.01 4.76
N HIS A 20 -23.92 9.83 5.35
CA HIS A 20 -22.65 9.56 4.65
C HIS A 20 -22.22 10.65 3.65
N LYS A 21 -22.75 11.88 3.81
CA LYS A 21 -22.39 13.07 3.02
C LYS A 21 -21.21 13.80 3.67
N PHE A 22 -20.03 13.20 3.57
CA PHE A 22 -18.87 13.62 4.37
C PHE A 22 -18.36 15.03 4.04
N ASP A 23 -18.32 15.44 2.78
CA ASP A 23 -17.85 16.79 2.39
C ASP A 23 -18.75 17.89 2.97
N GLN A 24 -20.07 17.71 2.87
CA GLN A 24 -21.06 18.64 3.43
C GLN A 24 -21.00 18.68 4.96
N ALA A 25 -20.70 17.54 5.61
CA ALA A 25 -20.49 17.49 7.05
C ALA A 25 -19.25 18.31 7.45
N ILE A 26 -18.13 18.18 6.72
CA ILE A 26 -16.90 18.95 6.95
C ILE A 26 -17.16 20.44 6.80
N GLU A 27 -17.86 20.85 5.75
CA GLU A 27 -18.20 22.25 5.51
C GLU A 27 -19.05 22.81 6.66
N SER A 28 -20.10 22.09 7.06
CA SER A 28 -20.98 22.50 8.17
C SER A 28 -20.23 22.66 9.49
N TYR A 29 -19.34 21.72 9.85
CA TYR A 29 -18.51 21.88 11.05
C TYR A 29 -17.50 23.01 10.93
N THR A 30 -16.97 23.25 9.73
CA THR A 30 -16.02 24.33 9.48
C THR A 30 -16.67 25.70 9.68
N GLU A 31 -17.89 25.88 9.18
CA GLU A 31 -18.68 27.09 9.45
C GLU A 31 -19.05 27.22 10.94
N ALA A 32 -19.41 26.12 11.62
CA ALA A 32 -19.65 26.14 13.06
C ALA A 32 -18.41 26.60 13.85
N ILE A 33 -17.21 26.13 13.47
CA ILE A 33 -15.93 26.52 14.06
C ILE A 33 -15.62 28.00 13.82
N LYS A 34 -15.93 28.55 12.64
CA LYS A 34 -15.76 29.99 12.37
C LYS A 34 -16.63 30.85 13.29
N LEU A 35 -17.85 30.41 13.59
CA LEU A 35 -18.78 31.15 14.45
C LEU A 35 -18.48 31.01 15.95
N ASP A 36 -18.01 29.84 16.41
CA ASP A 36 -17.60 29.62 17.79
C ASP A 36 -16.36 28.69 17.87
N PRO A 37 -15.13 29.27 17.75
CA PRO A 37 -13.89 28.50 17.71
C PRO A 37 -13.47 27.95 19.08
N LYS A 38 -14.20 28.26 20.15
CA LYS A 38 -13.90 27.77 21.51
C LYS A 38 -14.73 26.54 21.89
N ASN A 39 -15.40 25.91 20.94
CA ASN A 39 -16.19 24.72 21.19
C ASN A 39 -15.47 23.45 20.73
N ALA A 40 -14.93 22.68 21.69
CA ALA A 40 -14.18 21.45 21.42
C ALA A 40 -14.98 20.38 20.66
N ILE A 41 -16.32 20.39 20.79
CA ILE A 41 -17.21 19.40 20.15
C ILE A 41 -17.12 19.51 18.62
N PHE A 42 -17.03 20.72 18.08
CA PHE A 42 -17.06 20.94 16.63
C PHE A 42 -15.82 20.35 15.96
N TYR A 43 -14.64 20.66 16.51
CA TYR A 43 -13.37 20.10 16.07
C TYR A 43 -13.39 18.57 16.17
N SER A 44 -13.81 18.03 17.32
CA SER A 44 -13.84 16.58 17.49
C SER A 44 -14.78 15.91 16.48
N ASN A 45 -15.96 16.48 16.21
CA ASN A 45 -16.90 15.93 15.24
C ASN A 45 -16.35 16.00 13.81
N ARG A 46 -15.68 17.10 13.43
CA ARG A 46 -14.99 17.19 12.14
C ARG A 46 -13.85 16.16 12.04
N ALA A 47 -13.10 15.94 13.12
CA ALA A 47 -12.09 14.88 13.17
C ALA A 47 -12.68 13.48 12.92
N GLN A 48 -13.90 13.20 13.39
CA GLN A 48 -14.58 11.94 13.10
C GLN A 48 -14.86 11.77 11.60
N VAL A 49 -15.28 12.84 10.93
CA VAL A 49 -15.48 12.83 9.47
C VAL A 49 -14.15 12.60 8.76
N HIS A 50 -13.09 13.30 9.18
CA HIS A 50 -11.75 13.08 8.63
C HIS A 50 -11.26 11.65 8.82
N ILE A 51 -11.52 11.00 9.98
CA ILE A 51 -11.21 9.57 10.19
C ILE A 51 -11.96 8.68 9.20
N LYS A 52 -13.24 8.98 8.91
CA LYS A 52 -14.05 8.22 7.95
C LYS A 52 -13.56 8.35 6.51
N LEU A 53 -12.96 9.50 6.17
CA LEU A 53 -12.30 9.76 4.90
C LEU A 53 -10.80 9.42 4.91
N GLU A 54 -10.29 8.80 5.98
CA GLU A 54 -8.87 8.43 6.15
C GLU A 54 -7.89 9.61 6.12
N ASN A 55 -8.40 10.82 6.32
CA ASN A 55 -7.65 12.06 6.46
C ASN A 55 -7.05 12.19 7.88
N TYR A 56 -6.27 11.19 8.31
CA TYR A 56 -5.82 11.06 9.69
C TYR A 56 -4.97 12.24 10.18
N GLY A 57 -4.20 12.89 9.30
CA GLY A 57 -3.43 14.09 9.63
C GLY A 57 -4.34 15.26 10.06
N LEU A 58 -5.40 15.53 9.28
CA LEU A 58 -6.39 16.56 9.61
C LEU A 58 -7.18 16.18 10.86
N ALA A 59 -7.54 14.90 11.01
CA ALA A 59 -8.19 14.41 12.22
C ALA A 59 -7.36 14.63 13.48
N ILE A 60 -6.03 14.41 13.42
CA ILE A 60 -5.12 14.67 14.54
C ILE A 60 -5.08 16.16 14.88
N GLN A 61 -4.97 17.05 13.88
CA GLN A 61 -4.96 18.51 14.10
C GLN A 61 -6.25 19.00 14.77
N ASP A 62 -7.40 18.50 14.32
CA ASP A 62 -8.69 18.82 14.93
C ASP A 62 -8.79 18.27 16.36
N CYS A 63 -8.30 17.05 16.62
CA CYS A 63 -8.27 16.51 17.97
C CYS A 63 -7.34 17.33 18.88
N ASP A 64 -6.20 17.79 18.39
CA ASP A 64 -5.29 18.68 19.13
C ASP A 64 -5.94 20.01 19.48
N SER A 65 -6.66 20.59 18.52
CA SER A 65 -7.46 21.80 18.74
C SER A 65 -8.52 21.57 19.82
N ALA A 66 -9.27 20.47 19.73
CA ALA A 66 -10.30 20.11 20.71
C ALA A 66 -9.71 19.90 22.13
N ILE A 67 -8.55 19.23 22.24
CA ILE A 67 -7.85 19.00 23.52
C ILE A 67 -7.29 20.30 24.10
N SER A 68 -6.83 21.22 23.25
CA SER A 68 -6.35 22.54 23.69
C SER A 68 -7.46 23.41 24.29
N ILE A 69 -8.69 23.23 23.79
CA ILE A 69 -9.90 23.93 24.27
C ILE A 69 -10.43 23.27 25.54
N ASP A 70 -10.54 21.94 25.56
CA ASP A 70 -10.96 21.16 26.71
C ASP A 70 -10.04 19.95 26.91
N SER A 71 -9.11 20.09 27.86
CA SER A 71 -8.12 19.07 28.21
C SER A 71 -8.73 17.82 28.85
N ASN A 72 -10.00 17.86 29.23
CA ASN A 72 -10.72 16.72 29.77
C ASN A 72 -11.61 16.02 28.73
N PHE A 73 -11.61 16.48 27.47
CA PHE A 73 -12.50 15.96 26.44
C PHE A 73 -12.07 14.59 25.88
N LEU A 74 -12.52 13.52 26.53
CA LEU A 74 -12.06 12.14 26.25
C LEU A 74 -12.33 11.67 24.81
N LYS A 75 -13.39 12.16 24.16
CA LYS A 75 -13.69 11.83 22.76
C LYS A 75 -12.58 12.29 21.81
N ALA A 76 -11.96 13.44 22.08
CA ALA A 76 -10.84 13.93 21.26
C ALA A 76 -9.59 13.06 21.43
N TYR A 77 -9.25 12.66 22.67
CA TYR A 77 -8.16 11.70 22.92
C TYR A 77 -8.41 10.37 22.22
N TYR A 78 -9.64 9.86 22.25
CA TYR A 78 -9.97 8.58 21.61
C TYR A 78 -9.81 8.66 20.09
N ARG A 79 -10.39 9.69 19.47
CA ARG A 79 -10.29 9.94 18.02
C ARG A 79 -8.84 10.19 17.58
N LYS A 80 -8.05 10.91 18.38
CA LYS A 80 -6.60 11.09 18.16
C LYS A 80 -5.86 9.75 18.23
N GLY A 81 -6.14 8.95 19.26
CA GLY A 81 -5.55 7.61 19.42
C GLY A 81 -5.81 6.70 18.22
N VAL A 82 -7.06 6.65 17.75
CA VAL A 82 -7.44 5.88 16.55
C VAL A 82 -6.72 6.40 15.30
N SER A 83 -6.68 7.73 15.11
CA SER A 83 -5.97 8.33 13.97
C SER A 83 -4.47 8.04 14.00
N LEU A 84 -3.86 8.06 15.18
CA LEU A 84 -2.45 7.73 15.39
C LEU A 84 -2.16 6.25 15.15
N MET A 85 -3.07 5.34 15.52
CA MET A 85 -2.94 3.92 15.15
C MET A 85 -2.92 3.74 13.63
N ALA A 86 -3.81 4.42 12.92
CA ALA A 86 -3.92 4.29 11.47
C ALA A 86 -2.64 4.72 10.71
N ILE A 87 -1.91 5.71 11.25
CA ILE A 87 -0.60 6.14 10.70
C ILE A 87 0.62 5.45 11.38
N LEU A 88 0.38 4.36 12.11
CA LEU A 88 1.36 3.51 12.82
C LEU A 88 2.13 4.20 13.96
N GLN A 89 1.61 5.30 14.51
CA GLN A 89 2.19 5.98 15.67
C GLN A 89 1.70 5.37 16.99
N TYR A 90 1.86 4.05 17.15
CA TYR A 90 1.31 3.27 18.28
C TYR A 90 1.76 3.75 19.65
N LYS A 91 2.98 4.28 19.80
CA LYS A 91 3.46 4.83 21.07
C LYS A 91 2.63 6.04 21.51
N GLN A 92 2.34 6.95 20.58
CA GLN A 92 1.51 8.13 20.87
C GLN A 92 0.04 7.74 21.03
N ALA A 93 -0.47 6.79 20.22
CA ALA A 93 -1.82 6.27 20.37
C ALA A 93 -2.04 5.65 21.75
N GLN A 94 -1.11 4.82 22.20
CA GLN A 94 -1.14 4.17 23.52
C GLN A 94 -1.20 5.21 24.66
N GLN A 95 -0.47 6.33 24.55
CA GLN A 95 -0.52 7.42 25.55
C GLN A 95 -1.90 8.07 25.62
N ASN A 96 -2.57 8.28 24.48
CA ASN A 96 -3.92 8.84 24.43
C ASN A 96 -4.95 7.88 25.06
N PHE A 97 -4.89 6.59 24.74
CA PHE A 97 -5.78 5.60 25.37
C PHE A 97 -5.50 5.43 26.86
N LYS A 98 -4.24 5.48 27.28
CA LYS A 98 -3.86 5.45 28.70
C LYS A 98 -4.50 6.61 29.47
N PHE A 99 -4.51 7.81 28.90
CA PHE A 99 -5.14 8.98 29.52
C PHE A 99 -6.64 8.75 29.77
N ILE A 100 -7.34 8.16 28.80
CA ILE A 100 -8.76 7.81 28.94
C ILE A 100 -8.94 6.74 30.03
N LEU A 101 -8.15 5.66 30.00
CA LEU A 101 -8.25 4.55 30.95
C LEU A 101 -7.93 4.96 32.40
N ASN A 102 -7.09 5.98 32.61
CA ASN A 102 -6.87 6.54 33.94
C ASN A 102 -8.15 7.16 34.55
N LYS A 103 -9.07 7.64 33.72
CA LYS A 103 -10.35 8.23 34.15
C LYS A 103 -11.51 7.25 34.05
N LEU A 104 -11.48 6.38 33.05
CA LEU A 104 -12.50 5.37 32.74
C LEU A 104 -11.84 3.99 32.61
N PRO A 105 -11.45 3.35 33.72
CA PRO A 105 -10.67 2.10 33.70
C PRO A 105 -11.43 0.91 33.09
N ASN A 106 -12.78 0.98 33.08
CA ASN A 106 -13.65 -0.08 32.59
C ASN A 106 -14.14 0.12 31.14
N ASP A 107 -13.62 1.12 30.42
CA ASP A 107 -13.98 1.33 29.01
C ASP A 107 -13.39 0.22 28.13
N LYS A 108 -14.21 -0.78 27.80
CA LYS A 108 -13.80 -2.01 27.09
C LYS A 108 -13.12 -1.69 25.75
N LEU A 109 -13.71 -0.78 24.97
CA LEU A 109 -13.23 -0.43 23.64
C LEU A 109 -11.85 0.24 23.68
N THR A 110 -11.65 1.19 24.60
CA THR A 110 -10.34 1.83 24.81
C THR A 110 -9.32 0.83 25.33
N LEU A 111 -9.71 -0.07 26.24
CA LEU A 111 -8.82 -1.10 26.76
C LEU A 111 -8.33 -2.05 25.66
N GLU A 112 -9.22 -2.42 24.74
CA GLU A 112 -8.89 -3.23 23.58
C GLU A 112 -7.88 -2.52 22.67
N ASN A 113 -8.14 -1.28 22.28
CA ASN A 113 -7.20 -0.48 21.47
C ASN A 113 -5.85 -0.27 22.16
N TYR A 114 -5.84 -0.05 23.48
CA TYR A 114 -4.62 0.04 24.27
C TYR A 114 -3.81 -1.27 24.25
N LYS A 115 -4.48 -2.42 24.38
CA LYS A 115 -3.85 -3.75 24.27
C LYS A 115 -3.30 -3.98 22.87
N GLN A 116 -4.04 -3.62 21.82
CA GLN A 116 -3.54 -3.68 20.43
C GLN A 116 -2.25 -2.88 20.26
N CYS A 117 -2.22 -1.63 20.74
CA CYS A 117 -1.00 -0.82 20.71
C CYS A 117 0.16 -1.48 21.48
N THR A 118 -0.13 -2.04 22.65
CA THR A 118 0.87 -2.73 23.48
C THR A 118 1.46 -3.95 22.77
N ASN A 119 0.61 -4.77 22.16
CA ASN A 119 1.03 -5.96 21.43
C ASN A 119 1.87 -5.60 20.21
N TYR A 120 1.47 -4.56 19.46
CA TYR A 120 2.25 -4.05 18.34
C TYR A 120 3.64 -3.58 18.78
N LEU A 121 3.73 -2.74 19.82
CA LEU A 121 5.00 -2.22 20.32
C LEU A 121 5.91 -3.33 20.85
N LYS A 122 5.36 -4.35 21.54
CA LYS A 122 6.11 -5.54 21.97
C LYS A 122 6.64 -6.33 20.79
N ARG A 123 5.81 -6.55 19.77
CA ARG A 123 6.19 -7.24 18.54
C ARG A 123 7.30 -6.47 17.81
N GLN A 124 7.16 -5.17 17.65
CA GLN A 124 8.17 -4.30 17.04
C GLN A 124 9.50 -4.33 17.82
N ALA A 125 9.45 -4.32 19.15
CA ALA A 125 10.65 -4.41 19.98
C ALA A 125 11.33 -5.79 19.85
N PHE A 126 10.54 -6.87 19.79
CA PHE A 126 11.03 -8.22 19.55
C PHE A 126 11.68 -8.34 18.16
N GLU A 127 10.99 -7.88 17.12
CA GLU A 127 11.50 -7.84 15.74
C GLU A 127 12.81 -7.05 15.65
N LYS A 128 12.90 -5.90 16.32
CA LYS A 128 14.15 -5.12 16.39
C LYS A 128 15.27 -5.85 17.14
N ALA A 129 14.94 -6.61 18.17
CA ALA A 129 15.93 -7.37 18.95
C ALA A 129 16.49 -8.57 18.17
N ILE A 130 15.67 -9.23 17.35
CA ILE A 130 16.11 -10.34 16.49
C ILE A 130 16.72 -9.87 15.17
N ALA A 131 16.52 -8.61 14.77
CA ALA A 131 17.03 -8.08 13.50
C ALA A 131 18.56 -8.16 13.38
N GLY A 132 19.30 -8.16 14.49
CA GLY A 132 20.77 -8.24 14.50
C GLY A 132 21.38 -9.62 14.25
N THR A 133 20.58 -10.67 14.01
CA THR A 133 21.10 -11.97 13.57
C THR A 133 21.18 -12.01 12.05
N ASP A 134 22.12 -12.78 11.48
CA ASP A 134 22.23 -12.98 10.01
C ASP A 134 20.89 -13.47 9.43
N HIS A 135 20.08 -12.53 8.94
CA HIS A 135 18.74 -12.84 8.45
C HIS A 135 18.84 -13.42 7.06
N THR A 136 18.90 -14.75 6.97
CA THR A 136 18.70 -15.43 5.68
C THR A 136 17.26 -15.21 5.24
N LEU A 137 17.07 -14.69 4.02
CA LEU A 137 15.73 -14.53 3.43
C LEU A 137 15.00 -15.88 3.42
N VAL A 138 13.71 -15.88 3.77
CA VAL A 138 12.84 -17.06 3.75
C VAL A 138 12.87 -17.70 2.36
N ILE A 139 12.81 -16.89 1.30
CA ILE A 139 12.92 -17.33 -0.10
C ILE A 139 14.20 -18.15 -0.35
N ASN A 140 15.31 -17.84 0.32
CA ASN A 140 16.59 -18.55 0.19
C ASN A 140 16.72 -19.79 1.09
N SER A 141 15.72 -20.03 1.94
CA SER A 141 15.66 -21.16 2.88
C SER A 141 14.61 -22.21 2.52
N VAL A 142 13.84 -21.99 1.45
CA VAL A 142 12.76 -22.90 1.03
C VAL A 142 13.35 -24.21 0.52
N ASP A 143 12.96 -25.31 1.16
CA ASP A 143 13.22 -26.67 0.68
C ASP A 143 12.03 -27.17 -0.16
N TYR A 144 12.13 -27.01 -1.47
CA TYR A 144 11.08 -27.41 -2.41
C TYR A 144 10.88 -28.94 -2.50
N GLN A 145 11.85 -29.75 -2.06
CA GLN A 145 11.75 -31.21 -2.12
C GLN A 145 10.86 -31.76 -1.01
N SER A 146 10.90 -31.14 0.18
CA SER A 146 10.06 -31.55 1.32
C SER A 146 8.61 -31.05 1.22
N ILE A 147 8.32 -30.04 0.39
CA ILE A 147 6.95 -29.55 0.20
C ILE A 147 6.19 -30.50 -0.73
N GLN A 148 5.25 -31.24 -0.14
CA GLN A 148 4.30 -32.08 -0.86
C GLN A 148 3.13 -31.24 -1.40
N ILE A 149 2.67 -31.56 -2.62
CA ILE A 149 1.43 -31.00 -3.16
C ILE A 149 0.25 -31.59 -2.39
N GLU A 150 -0.72 -30.75 -2.05
CA GLU A 150 -1.93 -31.15 -1.35
C GLU A 150 -2.69 -32.21 -2.17
N LYS A 151 -3.09 -33.33 -1.55
CA LYS A 151 -3.81 -34.44 -2.24
C LYS A 151 -5.12 -34.03 -2.90
N SER A 152 -5.72 -32.93 -2.44
CA SER A 152 -6.93 -32.34 -3.02
C SER A 152 -6.66 -31.49 -4.26
N TRP A 153 -5.41 -31.37 -4.70
CA TRP A 153 -5.05 -30.63 -5.90
C TRP A 153 -5.40 -31.44 -7.15
N GLU A 154 -6.32 -30.91 -7.95
CA GLU A 154 -6.74 -31.48 -9.25
C GLU A 154 -6.36 -30.58 -10.43
N GLY A 155 -5.55 -29.54 -10.17
CA GLY A 155 -5.14 -28.58 -11.18
C GLY A 155 -3.90 -29.03 -11.96
N PRO A 156 -3.42 -28.21 -12.92
CA PRO A 156 -2.23 -28.53 -13.69
C PRO A 156 -1.00 -28.66 -12.79
N ASP A 157 -0.18 -29.66 -13.07
CA ASP A 157 1.10 -29.85 -12.41
C ASP A 157 2.13 -28.82 -12.90
N LEU A 158 2.99 -28.39 -11.99
CA LEU A 158 4.15 -27.56 -12.30
C LEU A 158 5.42 -28.33 -11.97
N GLU A 159 6.33 -28.42 -12.93
CA GLU A 159 7.69 -28.88 -12.66
C GLU A 159 8.50 -27.69 -12.15
N ILE A 160 8.90 -27.76 -10.88
CA ILE A 160 9.58 -26.69 -10.15
C ILE A 160 11.03 -27.12 -9.92
N ILE A 161 11.97 -26.45 -10.59
CA ILE A 161 13.40 -26.78 -10.56
C ILE A 161 14.14 -25.65 -9.81
N PRO A 162 14.42 -25.82 -8.51
CA PRO A 162 15.19 -24.84 -7.75
C PRO A 162 16.69 -24.99 -8.03
N THR A 163 17.39 -23.86 -8.19
CA THR A 163 18.85 -23.81 -8.29
C THR A 163 19.39 -22.88 -7.22
N LYS A 164 20.35 -23.37 -6.40
CA LYS A 164 21.02 -22.58 -5.36
C LYS A 164 22.42 -22.18 -5.83
N LYS A 165 22.69 -20.88 -5.93
CA LYS A 165 24.01 -20.33 -6.28
C LYS A 165 24.37 -19.22 -5.30
N ASN A 166 25.55 -19.30 -4.69
CA ASN A 166 26.06 -18.32 -3.72
C ASN A 166 25.08 -17.99 -2.58
N GLY A 167 24.32 -18.99 -2.10
CA GLY A 167 23.32 -18.81 -1.04
C GLY A 167 21.97 -18.26 -1.50
N GLU A 168 21.83 -17.84 -2.76
CA GLU A 168 20.56 -17.40 -3.35
C GLU A 168 19.86 -18.55 -4.08
N ILE A 169 18.54 -18.64 -3.92
CA ILE A 169 17.71 -19.60 -4.63
C ILE A 169 17.04 -18.91 -5.82
N THR A 170 17.18 -19.52 -6.99
CA THR A 170 16.41 -19.20 -8.21
C THR A 170 15.54 -20.40 -8.56
N VAL A 171 14.46 -20.17 -9.30
CA VAL A 171 13.51 -21.23 -9.64
C VAL A 171 13.16 -21.15 -11.12
N GLU A 172 13.16 -22.29 -11.78
CA GLU A 172 12.51 -22.49 -13.08
C GLU A 172 11.17 -23.20 -12.85
N ILE A 173 10.13 -22.75 -13.55
CA ILE A 173 8.76 -23.24 -13.38
C ILE A 173 8.23 -23.66 -14.75
N ASN A 174 8.36 -24.94 -15.05
CA ASN A 174 7.84 -25.53 -16.28
C ASN A 174 6.34 -25.81 -16.12
N GLY A 175 5.56 -25.50 -17.16
CA GLY A 175 4.09 -25.63 -17.16
C GLY A 175 3.33 -24.39 -16.69
N LEU A 176 4.01 -23.35 -16.19
CA LEU A 176 3.37 -22.07 -15.85
C LEU A 176 3.12 -21.26 -17.14
N ASN A 177 1.96 -21.48 -17.76
CA ASN A 177 1.56 -20.89 -19.04
C ASN A 177 0.15 -20.26 -18.97
N HIS A 178 -0.41 -19.84 -20.12
CA HIS A 178 -1.74 -19.25 -20.19
C HIS A 178 -2.86 -20.20 -19.76
N ASP A 179 -2.70 -21.51 -19.92
CA ASP A 179 -3.73 -22.47 -19.49
C ASP A 179 -3.70 -22.65 -17.97
N TYR A 180 -2.51 -22.63 -17.35
CA TYR A 180 -2.39 -22.51 -15.90
C TYR A 180 -3.05 -21.22 -15.39
N LEU A 181 -2.80 -20.08 -16.04
CA LEU A 181 -3.42 -18.80 -15.68
C LEU A 181 -4.95 -18.87 -15.76
N LYS A 182 -5.52 -19.43 -16.84
CA LYS A 182 -6.98 -19.62 -16.98
C LYS A 182 -7.54 -20.52 -15.87
N TYR A 183 -6.86 -21.63 -15.56
CA TYR A 183 -7.26 -22.53 -14.48
C TYR A 183 -7.23 -21.83 -13.14
N MET A 184 -6.16 -21.08 -12.84
CA MET A 184 -6.01 -20.30 -11.62
C MET A 184 -7.15 -19.28 -11.44
N ILE A 185 -7.54 -18.57 -12.51
CA ILE A 185 -8.69 -17.66 -12.46
C ILE A 185 -9.98 -18.41 -12.08
N LYS A 186 -10.24 -19.56 -12.71
CA LYS A 186 -11.43 -20.38 -12.42
C LYS A 186 -11.42 -20.86 -10.96
N LEU A 187 -10.28 -21.35 -10.49
CA LEU A 187 -10.08 -21.81 -9.13
C LEU A 187 -10.37 -20.69 -8.11
N PHE A 188 -9.79 -19.51 -8.32
CA PHE A 188 -9.98 -18.37 -7.43
C PHE A 188 -11.43 -17.88 -7.42
N LYS A 189 -12.12 -17.84 -8.56
CA LYS A 189 -13.57 -17.53 -8.60
C LYS A 189 -14.43 -18.51 -7.79
N GLN A 190 -13.94 -19.72 -7.55
CA GLN A 190 -14.61 -20.75 -6.75
C GLN A 190 -14.15 -20.76 -5.28
N GLY A 191 -13.29 -19.83 -4.87
CA GLY A 191 -12.71 -19.78 -3.53
C GLY A 191 -11.61 -20.82 -3.27
N GLY A 192 -11.10 -21.46 -4.32
CA GLY A 192 -9.99 -22.41 -4.23
C GLY A 192 -8.63 -21.71 -4.05
N LYS A 193 -7.62 -22.49 -3.68
CA LYS A 193 -6.26 -22.01 -3.34
C LYS A 193 -5.22 -22.79 -4.13
N LEU A 194 -4.10 -22.15 -4.47
CA LEU A 194 -2.98 -22.83 -5.12
C LEU A 194 -2.20 -23.71 -4.12
N PRO A 195 -1.51 -24.76 -4.56
CA PRO A 195 -0.62 -25.52 -3.70
C PRO A 195 0.48 -24.65 -3.11
N LYS A 196 0.85 -24.87 -1.84
CA LYS A 196 1.92 -24.07 -1.19
C LYS A 196 3.23 -24.09 -1.96
N LYS A 197 3.57 -25.24 -2.58
CA LYS A 197 4.76 -25.39 -3.43
C LYS A 197 4.73 -24.44 -4.64
N HIS A 198 3.59 -24.34 -5.31
CA HIS A 198 3.41 -23.44 -6.45
C HIS A 198 3.51 -21.98 -6.01
N VAL A 199 2.88 -21.64 -4.88
CA VAL A 199 2.92 -20.28 -4.31
C VAL A 199 4.35 -19.85 -4.00
N PHE A 200 5.14 -20.68 -3.30
CA PHE A 200 6.55 -20.37 -3.05
C PHE A 200 7.32 -20.16 -4.35
N ALA A 201 7.17 -21.06 -5.33
CA ALA A 201 7.87 -20.97 -6.61
C ALA A 201 7.54 -19.67 -7.35
N ILE A 202 6.26 -19.31 -7.43
CA ILE A 202 5.78 -18.08 -8.07
C ILE A 202 6.38 -16.84 -7.38
N ILE A 203 6.34 -16.77 -6.05
CA ILE A 203 6.89 -15.64 -5.28
C ILE A 203 8.41 -15.54 -5.51
N THR A 204 9.14 -16.66 -5.41
CA THR A 204 10.60 -16.69 -5.64
C THR A 204 10.94 -16.27 -7.06
N LYS A 205 10.19 -16.72 -8.07
CA LYS A 205 10.44 -16.35 -9.46
C LYS A 205 10.20 -14.87 -9.72
N VAL A 206 9.12 -14.31 -9.16
CA VAL A 206 8.86 -12.86 -9.28
C VAL A 206 9.95 -12.07 -8.55
N TYR A 207 10.34 -12.46 -7.34
CA TYR A 207 11.45 -11.84 -6.61
C TYR A 207 12.73 -11.80 -7.46
N GLU A 208 13.07 -12.91 -8.13
CA GLU A 208 14.22 -12.98 -9.04
C GLU A 208 14.13 -11.96 -10.18
N LEU A 209 12.94 -11.80 -10.78
CA LEU A 209 12.71 -10.86 -11.88
C LEU A 209 12.82 -9.41 -11.41
N ILE A 210 12.05 -9.03 -10.37
CA ILE A 210 11.98 -7.64 -9.90
C ILE A 210 13.28 -7.18 -9.21
N LYS A 211 14.07 -8.10 -8.66
CA LYS A 211 15.40 -7.77 -8.09
C LYS A 211 16.37 -7.26 -9.15
N LYS A 212 16.19 -7.67 -10.41
CA LYS A 212 17.03 -7.21 -11.54
C LYS A 212 16.59 -5.85 -12.09
N GLU A 213 15.40 -5.38 -11.71
CA GLU A 213 14.87 -4.09 -12.16
C GLU A 213 15.52 -2.91 -11.42
N GLN A 214 15.49 -1.73 -12.02
CA GLN A 214 15.93 -0.50 -11.39
C GLN A 214 14.91 0.01 -10.38
N THR A 215 15.35 0.87 -9.45
CA THR A 215 14.43 1.44 -8.46
C THR A 215 13.38 2.35 -9.09
N MET A 216 13.75 3.03 -10.17
CA MET A 216 12.82 3.67 -11.08
C MET A 216 12.94 2.96 -12.43
N THR A 217 11.89 2.26 -12.86
CA THR A 217 11.85 1.61 -14.17
C THR A 217 11.57 2.65 -15.25
N GLU A 218 12.19 2.53 -16.42
CA GLU A 218 11.92 3.42 -17.55
C GLU A 218 11.24 2.63 -18.66
N ILE A 219 10.13 3.16 -19.17
CA ILE A 219 9.29 2.50 -20.18
C ILE A 219 9.11 3.46 -21.34
N THR A 220 9.55 3.07 -22.53
CA THR A 220 9.37 3.84 -23.77
C THR A 220 8.51 3.06 -24.75
N LEU A 221 7.37 3.66 -25.13
CA LEU A 221 6.42 3.06 -26.07
C LEU A 221 6.92 3.21 -27.51
N ASN A 222 6.53 2.28 -28.38
CA ASN A 222 7.01 2.23 -29.77
C ASN A 222 6.67 3.47 -30.60
N HIS A 223 5.67 4.25 -30.17
CA HIS A 223 5.25 5.48 -30.84
C HIS A 223 5.80 6.75 -30.18
N SER A 224 6.68 6.62 -29.19
CA SER A 224 7.33 7.78 -28.57
C SER A 224 8.20 8.51 -29.61
N LYS A 225 8.33 9.82 -29.47
CA LYS A 225 9.15 10.66 -30.37
C LYS A 225 10.57 10.87 -29.83
N ILE A 226 11.03 9.99 -28.94
CA ILE A 226 12.35 10.10 -28.30
C ILE A 226 13.42 9.76 -29.34
N ASN A 227 14.15 10.78 -29.78
CA ASN A 227 15.25 10.65 -30.76
C ASN A 227 16.63 10.55 -30.09
N ASP A 228 16.69 10.63 -28.76
CA ASP A 228 17.92 10.54 -27.99
C ASP A 228 18.41 9.10 -27.85
N LYS A 229 19.69 8.94 -27.52
CA LYS A 229 20.24 7.64 -27.12
C LYS A 229 19.44 7.12 -25.92
N LEU A 230 18.93 5.90 -26.06
CA LEU A 230 18.20 5.20 -25.01
C LEU A 230 19.12 4.88 -23.85
N ASN A 231 18.57 4.85 -22.64
CA ASN A 231 19.33 4.39 -21.47
C ASN A 231 19.48 2.87 -21.55
N ASP A 232 20.59 2.33 -21.07
CA ASP A 232 20.92 0.89 -21.20
C ASP A 232 19.89 -0.02 -20.49
N ASP A 233 19.16 0.53 -19.52
CA ASP A 233 18.12 -0.10 -18.70
C ASP A 233 16.68 0.23 -19.13
N GLU A 234 16.51 1.04 -20.18
CA GLU A 234 15.20 1.51 -20.64
C GLU A 234 14.46 0.43 -21.43
N ILE A 235 13.24 0.11 -20.99
CA ILE A 235 12.44 -0.94 -21.62
C ILE A 235 11.63 -0.33 -22.75
N ILE A 236 11.86 -0.85 -23.95
CA ILE A 236 11.15 -0.42 -25.17
C ILE A 236 10.14 -1.49 -25.51
N GLY A 237 8.89 -1.08 -25.73
CA GLY A 237 7.87 -1.99 -26.22
C GLY A 237 6.48 -1.45 -26.06
N GLY A 238 5.50 -2.20 -26.55
CA GLY A 238 4.10 -1.83 -26.45
C GLY A 238 3.69 -0.72 -27.42
N LYS A 239 2.48 -0.85 -27.93
CA LYS A 239 1.74 0.21 -28.64
C LYS A 239 0.86 0.99 -27.68
N LYS A 240 0.43 0.35 -26.60
CA LYS A 240 -0.47 0.89 -25.56
C LYS A 240 0.10 0.59 -24.19
N LEU A 241 -0.05 1.54 -23.26
CA LEU A 241 0.20 1.34 -21.84
C LEU A 241 -1.03 1.73 -21.03
N THR A 242 -1.39 0.92 -20.04
CA THR A 242 -2.46 1.21 -19.08
C THR A 242 -1.86 1.27 -17.68
N VAL A 243 -1.96 2.43 -17.05
CA VAL A 243 -1.60 2.62 -15.64
C VAL A 243 -2.84 2.32 -14.80
N VAL A 244 -2.70 1.45 -13.82
CA VAL A 244 -3.74 1.03 -12.87
C VAL A 244 -3.35 1.53 -11.49
N GLY A 245 -4.28 2.19 -10.80
CA GLY A 245 -4.11 2.59 -9.40
C GLY A 245 -4.36 1.43 -8.45
N ASP A 246 -4.81 1.75 -7.24
CA ASP A 246 -4.99 0.79 -6.15
C ASP A 246 -6.04 -0.26 -6.50
N THR A 247 -5.76 -1.52 -6.18
CA THR A 247 -6.71 -2.63 -6.37
C THR A 247 -7.14 -3.29 -5.06
N HIS A 248 -6.38 -3.12 -3.97
CA HIS A 248 -6.75 -3.50 -2.60
C HIS A 248 -7.50 -4.84 -2.47
N GLY A 249 -6.93 -5.93 -3.02
CA GLY A 249 -7.53 -7.25 -2.91
C GLY A 249 -8.92 -7.41 -3.55
N GLN A 250 -9.30 -6.56 -4.51
CA GLN A 250 -10.55 -6.64 -5.27
C GLN A 250 -10.38 -7.50 -6.53
N PHE A 251 -10.25 -8.82 -6.34
CA PHE A 251 -9.93 -9.76 -7.43
C PHE A 251 -10.93 -9.72 -8.59
N TYR A 252 -12.23 -9.61 -8.32
CA TYR A 252 -13.26 -9.60 -9.38
C TYR A 252 -13.22 -8.32 -10.22
N ASP A 253 -12.94 -7.18 -9.58
CA ASP A 253 -12.79 -5.89 -10.27
C ASP A 253 -11.52 -5.88 -11.12
N LEU A 254 -10.43 -6.49 -10.64
CA LEU A 254 -9.22 -6.70 -11.42
C LEU A 254 -9.50 -7.51 -12.70
N LEU A 255 -10.27 -8.59 -12.62
CA LEU A 255 -10.65 -9.37 -13.81
C LEU A 255 -11.54 -8.56 -14.77
N ASN A 256 -12.47 -7.76 -14.23
CA ASN A 256 -13.31 -6.87 -15.00
C ASN A 256 -12.48 -5.80 -15.74
N LEU A 257 -11.44 -5.27 -15.10
CA LEU A 257 -10.50 -4.31 -15.68
C LEU A 257 -9.86 -4.89 -16.94
N PHE A 258 -9.32 -6.10 -16.90
CA PHE A 258 -8.76 -6.74 -18.11
C PHE A 258 -9.83 -7.01 -19.18
N SER A 259 -11.03 -7.42 -18.78
CA SER A 259 -12.14 -7.62 -19.72
C SER A 259 -12.55 -6.33 -20.44
N LYS A 260 -12.45 -5.17 -19.76
CA LYS A 260 -12.85 -3.86 -20.31
C LYS A 260 -11.75 -3.21 -21.13
N PHE A 261 -10.51 -3.24 -20.64
CA PHE A 261 -9.41 -2.46 -21.22
C PHE A 261 -8.49 -3.25 -22.14
N GLY A 262 -8.64 -4.57 -22.20
CA GLY A 262 -7.81 -5.49 -22.96
C GLY A 262 -6.93 -6.35 -22.04
N PHE A 263 -6.46 -7.48 -22.55
CA PHE A 263 -5.51 -8.33 -21.84
C PHE A 263 -4.07 -7.93 -22.13
N VAL A 264 -3.19 -8.22 -21.18
CA VAL A 264 -1.74 -8.02 -21.31
C VAL A 264 -1.22 -8.74 -22.56
N SER A 265 -0.36 -8.06 -23.31
CA SER A 265 0.36 -8.63 -24.45
C SER A 265 1.65 -7.83 -24.70
N ASN A 266 2.48 -8.28 -25.64
CA ASN A 266 3.66 -7.53 -26.07
C ASN A 266 3.32 -6.12 -26.61
N ASP A 267 2.10 -5.93 -27.13
CA ASP A 267 1.62 -4.64 -27.64
C ASP A 267 0.85 -3.82 -26.58
N HIS A 268 0.44 -4.43 -25.45
CA HIS A 268 -0.33 -3.77 -24.40
C HIS A 268 0.29 -4.00 -23.02
N ILE A 269 1.01 -2.97 -22.57
CA ILE A 269 1.71 -2.91 -21.29
C ILE A 269 0.77 -2.47 -20.18
N TYR A 270 0.96 -3.03 -18.98
CA TYR A 270 0.29 -2.62 -17.75
C TYR A 270 1.29 -2.18 -16.69
N LEU A 271 1.01 -1.06 -16.04
CA LEU A 271 1.71 -0.58 -14.86
C LEU A 271 0.73 -0.54 -13.68
N PHE A 272 0.90 -1.43 -12.71
CA PHE A 272 0.16 -1.42 -11.44
C PHE A 272 0.91 -0.53 -10.44
N ASN A 273 0.31 0.58 -10.04
CA ASN A 273 0.96 1.63 -9.27
C ASN A 273 0.81 1.44 -7.75
N GLY A 274 1.13 0.24 -7.26
CA GLY A 274 1.07 -0.11 -5.83
C GLY A 274 -0.32 -0.46 -5.31
N ASP A 275 -0.38 -0.78 -4.01
CA ASP A 275 -1.59 -0.99 -3.22
C ASP A 275 -2.54 -2.03 -3.83
N PHE A 276 -1.98 -3.20 -4.14
CA PHE A 276 -2.74 -4.31 -4.70
C PHE A 276 -3.22 -5.32 -3.64
N VAL A 277 -2.72 -5.22 -2.42
CA VAL A 277 -3.16 -6.00 -1.25
C VAL A 277 -3.80 -5.13 -0.16
N ASP A 278 -4.24 -5.77 0.93
CA ASP A 278 -4.95 -5.21 2.08
C ASP A 278 -6.36 -4.69 1.75
N ARG A 279 -7.17 -4.47 2.80
CA ARG A 279 -8.58 -4.06 2.77
C ARG A 279 -9.53 -5.09 2.17
N GLY A 280 -9.33 -5.48 0.91
CA GLY A 280 -10.12 -6.52 0.26
C GLY A 280 -9.71 -7.93 0.70
N SER A 281 -10.68 -8.84 0.69
CA SER A 281 -10.52 -10.22 1.18
C SER A 281 -9.98 -11.23 0.14
N TRP A 282 -9.49 -10.71 -0.99
CA TRP A 282 -8.90 -11.51 -2.08
C TRP A 282 -7.49 -11.01 -2.44
N SER A 283 -6.75 -10.54 -1.44
CA SER A 283 -5.41 -9.97 -1.61
C SER A 283 -4.40 -11.02 -2.09
N CYS A 284 -4.47 -12.26 -1.58
CA CYS A 284 -3.62 -13.35 -2.05
C CYS A 284 -3.85 -13.66 -3.53
N GLU A 285 -5.12 -13.69 -3.98
CA GLU A 285 -5.49 -13.98 -5.36
C GLU A 285 -5.03 -12.87 -6.30
N VAL A 286 -5.21 -11.61 -5.91
CA VAL A 286 -4.69 -10.46 -6.66
C VAL A 286 -3.16 -10.52 -6.78
N ALA A 287 -2.45 -10.68 -5.67
CA ALA A 287 -0.99 -10.74 -5.67
C ALA A 287 -0.46 -11.89 -6.54
N LEU A 288 -1.01 -13.11 -6.37
CA LEU A 288 -0.63 -14.27 -7.17
C LEU A 288 -0.95 -14.10 -8.65
N TYR A 289 -2.11 -13.50 -8.98
CA TYR A 289 -2.49 -13.24 -10.35
C TYR A 289 -1.55 -12.25 -11.04
N LEU A 290 -1.23 -11.13 -10.39
CA LEU A 290 -0.24 -10.18 -10.90
C LEU A 290 1.15 -10.80 -11.01
N TYR A 291 1.53 -11.68 -10.08
CA TYR A 291 2.82 -12.38 -10.11
C TYR A 291 2.92 -13.36 -11.26
N VAL A 292 1.89 -14.15 -11.52
CA VAL A 292 1.86 -15.04 -12.70
C VAL A 292 1.90 -14.22 -13.98
N LEU A 293 1.16 -13.11 -14.08
CA LEU A 293 1.26 -12.20 -15.22
C LEU A 293 2.67 -11.62 -15.39
N LYS A 294 3.36 -11.24 -14.30
CA LYS A 294 4.75 -10.78 -14.35
C LYS A 294 5.71 -11.84 -14.87
N ILE A 295 5.50 -13.10 -14.51
CA ILE A 295 6.33 -14.22 -15.00
C ILE A 295 6.07 -14.46 -16.50
N LEU A 296 4.82 -14.43 -16.93
CA LEU A 296 4.44 -14.65 -18.34
C LEU A 296 4.82 -13.48 -19.24
N TYR A 297 4.81 -12.25 -18.72
CA TYR A 297 5.03 -11.01 -19.46
C TYR A 297 6.00 -10.07 -18.72
N PRO A 298 7.28 -10.48 -18.55
CA PRO A 298 8.25 -9.72 -17.75
C PRO A 298 8.51 -8.31 -18.26
N PHE A 299 8.29 -8.05 -19.55
CA PHE A 299 8.48 -6.74 -20.18
C PHE A 299 7.18 -5.99 -20.48
N SER A 300 6.02 -6.53 -20.06
CA SER A 300 4.71 -5.89 -20.27
C SER A 300 3.88 -5.76 -18.99
N ILE A 301 4.38 -6.25 -17.86
CA ILE A 301 3.80 -6.06 -16.54
C ILE A 301 4.83 -5.38 -15.64
N PHE A 302 4.46 -4.20 -15.17
CA PHE A 302 5.23 -3.41 -14.23
C PHE A 302 4.42 -3.24 -12.96
N ILE A 303 5.09 -3.32 -11.81
CA ILE A 303 4.46 -3.22 -10.50
C ILE A 303 5.32 -2.30 -9.64
N ASN A 304 4.81 -1.10 -9.37
CA ASN A 304 5.41 -0.23 -8.37
C ASN A 304 4.96 -0.65 -6.97
N ARG A 305 5.78 -0.33 -5.99
CA ARG A 305 5.47 -0.52 -4.57
C ARG A 305 4.55 0.59 -4.08
N GLY A 306 3.45 0.21 -3.42
CA GLY A 306 2.61 1.11 -2.64
C GLY A 306 2.93 1.05 -1.14
N ASN A 307 2.21 1.83 -0.32
CA ASN A 307 2.40 1.74 1.13
C ASN A 307 1.88 0.42 1.69
N HIS A 308 0.83 -0.15 1.10
CA HIS A 308 0.27 -1.43 1.54
C HIS A 308 1.19 -2.61 1.23
N GLU A 309 2.20 -2.49 0.37
CA GLU A 309 3.27 -3.49 0.21
C GLU A 309 4.41 -3.32 1.25
N THR A 310 4.03 -3.10 2.51
CA THR A 310 4.97 -3.02 3.65
C THR A 310 4.47 -3.89 4.82
N SER A 311 5.42 -4.51 5.54
CA SER A 311 5.11 -5.42 6.65
C SER A 311 4.26 -4.78 7.75
N ASP A 312 4.41 -3.47 7.96
CA ASP A 312 3.68 -2.75 9.00
C ASP A 312 2.20 -2.53 8.60
N MET A 313 1.93 -2.26 7.32
CA MET A 313 0.56 -2.14 6.79
C MET A 313 -0.13 -3.50 6.75
N ASN A 314 0.52 -4.54 6.21
CA ASN A 314 -0.10 -5.86 6.04
C ASN A 314 -0.57 -6.50 7.36
N LYS A 315 0.18 -6.27 8.44
CA LYS A 315 -0.16 -6.76 9.79
C LYS A 315 -1.37 -6.06 10.39
N THR A 316 -1.72 -4.88 9.88
CA THR A 316 -2.76 -4.01 10.42
C THR A 316 -4.04 -4.07 9.57
N TYR A 317 -3.92 -4.26 8.26
CA TYR A 317 -5.02 -4.08 7.30
C TYR A 317 -5.47 -5.35 6.56
N GLY A 318 -4.96 -6.52 6.95
CA GLY A 318 -5.61 -7.80 6.71
C GLY A 318 -4.83 -8.80 5.84
N PHE A 319 -3.84 -8.38 5.05
CA PHE A 319 -3.12 -9.30 4.18
C PHE A 319 -2.32 -10.36 4.96
N THR A 320 -1.73 -10.01 6.12
CA THR A 320 -1.05 -11.00 6.96
C THR A 320 -2.03 -12.09 7.40
N ASP A 321 -3.18 -11.72 7.93
CA ASP A 321 -4.17 -12.66 8.44
C ASP A 321 -4.76 -13.52 7.30
N GLU A 322 -5.05 -12.90 6.14
CA GLU A 322 -5.52 -13.60 4.95
C GLU A 322 -4.49 -14.64 4.48
N CYS A 323 -3.22 -14.25 4.36
CA CYS A 323 -2.15 -15.11 3.87
C CYS A 323 -1.82 -16.24 4.86
N GLU A 324 -1.80 -15.96 6.16
CA GLU A 324 -1.58 -16.98 7.18
C GLU A 324 -2.75 -17.98 7.23
N TYR A 325 -3.98 -17.51 7.10
CA TYR A 325 -5.17 -18.36 7.04
C TYR A 325 -5.22 -19.20 5.76
N LYS A 326 -4.93 -18.61 4.60
CA LYS A 326 -4.98 -19.32 3.31
C LYS A 326 -3.81 -20.28 3.16
N TYR A 327 -2.63 -19.90 3.65
CA TYR A 327 -1.37 -20.59 3.39
C TYR A 327 -0.56 -20.86 4.66
N SER A 328 0.33 -19.92 5.02
CA SER A 328 1.21 -20.02 6.19
C SER A 328 1.96 -18.71 6.43
N LYS A 329 2.47 -18.53 7.66
CA LYS A 329 3.36 -17.43 8.02
C LYS A 329 4.61 -17.32 7.14
N LYS A 330 5.24 -18.44 6.78
CA LYS A 330 6.41 -18.44 5.89
C LYS A 330 6.11 -17.91 4.48
N ILE A 331 4.90 -18.15 3.96
CA ILE A 331 4.47 -17.60 2.67
C ILE A 331 4.24 -16.09 2.80
N PHE A 332 3.66 -15.62 3.90
CA PHE A 332 3.55 -14.18 4.16
C PHE A 332 4.92 -13.49 4.24
N GLU A 333 5.89 -14.12 4.91
CA GLU A 333 7.28 -13.63 4.97
C GLU A 333 7.90 -13.57 3.57
N ALA A 334 7.72 -14.61 2.73
CA ALA A 334 8.17 -14.60 1.35
C ALA A 334 7.50 -13.50 0.50
N PHE A 335 6.19 -13.26 0.66
CA PHE A 335 5.53 -12.12 0.03
C PHE A 335 6.14 -10.79 0.48
N SER A 336 6.35 -10.62 1.80
CA SER A 336 6.95 -9.41 2.37
C SER A 336 8.35 -9.14 1.81
N GLU A 337 9.16 -10.19 1.63
CA GLU A 337 10.48 -10.09 0.98
C GLU A 337 10.37 -9.67 -0.49
N SER A 338 9.41 -10.24 -1.22
CA SER A 338 9.14 -9.85 -2.61
C SER A 338 8.65 -8.41 -2.75
N PHE A 339 7.77 -7.96 -1.86
CA PHE A 339 7.29 -6.58 -1.78
C PHE A 339 8.43 -5.60 -1.50
N GLY A 340 9.40 -6.01 -0.67
CA GLY A 340 10.62 -5.27 -0.42
C GLY A 340 11.48 -4.99 -1.66
N ALA A 341 11.34 -5.79 -2.72
CA ALA A 341 12.13 -5.67 -3.95
C ALA A 341 11.41 -4.93 -5.08
N LEU A 342 10.12 -4.62 -4.95
CA LEU A 342 9.35 -3.90 -5.96
C LEU A 342 9.95 -2.51 -6.25
N PRO A 343 10.05 -2.09 -7.53
CA PRO A 343 10.38 -0.71 -7.90
C PRO A 343 9.53 0.34 -7.17
N LEU A 344 10.08 1.53 -6.98
CA LEU A 344 9.39 2.61 -6.26
C LEU A 344 8.69 3.59 -7.20
N ALA A 345 9.07 3.61 -8.47
CA ALA A 345 8.52 4.51 -9.48
C ALA A 345 8.73 3.95 -10.89
N SER A 346 7.98 4.50 -11.84
CA SER A 346 8.20 4.28 -13.27
C SER A 346 8.20 5.61 -14.02
N LEU A 347 9.09 5.78 -14.97
CA LEU A 347 9.13 6.93 -15.87
C LEU A 347 8.74 6.46 -17.28
N ILE A 348 7.61 6.94 -17.78
CA ILE A 348 7.04 6.55 -19.07
C ILE A 348 7.38 7.63 -20.10
N ASN A 349 7.94 7.21 -21.25
CA ASN A 349 8.38 8.06 -22.35
C ASN A 349 9.25 9.25 -21.91
N ARG A 350 9.97 9.13 -20.79
CA ARG A 350 10.76 10.21 -20.16
C ARG A 350 9.95 11.46 -19.79
N GLU A 351 8.63 11.40 -19.86
CA GLU A 351 7.70 12.52 -19.68
C GLU A 351 6.72 12.29 -18.52
N TYR A 352 6.36 11.04 -18.20
CA TYR A 352 5.35 10.76 -17.18
C TYR A 352 5.95 9.99 -16.02
N LEU A 353 6.08 10.64 -14.86
CA LEU A 353 6.54 9.99 -13.64
C LEU A 353 5.33 9.42 -12.89
N CYS A 354 5.32 8.10 -12.72
CA CYS A 354 4.32 7.36 -11.96
C CYS A 354 4.95 6.80 -10.68
N MET A 355 4.34 7.09 -9.54
CA MET A 355 4.67 6.50 -8.25
C MET A 355 3.40 6.45 -7.41
N HIS A 356 3.32 5.52 -6.45
CA HIS A 356 2.07 5.29 -5.72
C HIS A 356 1.61 6.53 -4.92
N GLY A 357 2.49 7.08 -4.08
CA GLY A 357 2.16 8.22 -3.25
C GLY A 357 2.18 9.55 -4.02
N GLY A 358 3.34 10.21 -4.03
CA GLY A 358 3.47 11.52 -4.65
C GLY A 358 4.87 12.11 -4.51
N LEU A 359 4.95 13.41 -4.80
CA LEU A 359 6.20 14.14 -4.85
C LEU A 359 6.82 14.39 -3.46
N PHE A 360 8.11 14.71 -3.48
CA PHE A 360 8.91 14.90 -2.28
C PHE A 360 8.64 16.25 -1.62
N SER A 361 8.79 16.30 -0.30
CA SER A 361 8.73 17.55 0.46
C SER A 361 9.94 18.48 0.25
N ASN A 362 10.92 18.05 -0.55
CA ASN A 362 12.13 18.81 -0.86
C ASN A 362 12.15 19.03 -2.38
N ASP A 363 12.05 20.29 -2.80
CA ASP A 363 11.94 20.68 -4.20
C ASP A 363 13.22 20.37 -5.02
N LYS A 364 14.33 20.03 -4.35
CA LYS A 364 15.62 19.72 -5.00
C LYS A 364 15.76 18.27 -5.46
N VAL A 365 14.78 17.40 -5.20
CA VAL A 365 14.88 15.98 -5.56
C VAL A 365 14.76 15.80 -7.07
N SER A 366 15.73 15.10 -7.66
CA SER A 366 15.83 14.80 -9.09
C SER A 366 15.51 13.33 -9.40
N LEU A 367 15.26 13.01 -10.67
CA LEU A 367 15.08 11.62 -11.14
C LEU A 367 16.30 10.72 -10.82
N LYS A 368 17.51 11.29 -10.85
CA LYS A 368 18.74 10.59 -10.47
C LYS A 368 18.72 10.19 -9.00
N ASP A 369 18.21 11.07 -8.13
CA ASP A 369 18.07 10.77 -6.71
C ASP A 369 17.10 9.60 -6.50
N ILE A 370 15.97 9.58 -7.23
CA ILE A 370 15.00 8.47 -7.20
C ILE A 370 15.66 7.15 -7.63
N LYS A 371 16.36 7.14 -8.78
CA LYS A 371 17.10 5.95 -9.26
C LYS A 371 18.12 5.44 -8.25
N SER A 372 18.78 6.34 -7.53
CA SER A 372 19.83 6.00 -6.56
C SER A 372 19.31 5.44 -5.24
N ILE A 373 18.00 5.46 -4.99
CA ILE A 373 17.43 4.89 -3.77
C ILE A 373 17.69 3.38 -3.77
N ASN A 374 18.42 2.92 -2.76
CA ASN A 374 18.47 1.50 -2.46
C ASN A 374 17.11 1.10 -1.87
N ARG A 375 16.30 0.44 -2.70
CA ARG A 375 14.95 -0.01 -2.31
C ARG A 375 14.96 -1.33 -1.54
N PHE A 376 16.03 -2.11 -1.67
CA PHE A 376 16.15 -3.38 -0.97
C PHE A 376 16.30 -3.09 0.52
N PRO A 377 15.44 -3.68 1.36
CA PRO A 377 15.48 -3.41 2.78
C PRO A 377 16.84 -3.86 3.34
N SER A 378 17.66 -2.89 3.71
CA SER A 378 18.67 -3.03 4.75
C SER A 378 18.20 -2.23 5.97
N MET A 379 18.62 -2.64 7.15
CA MET A 379 18.11 -2.18 8.46
C MET A 379 18.14 -0.65 8.67
N VAL A 380 18.83 0.12 7.82
CA VAL A 380 19.16 1.54 8.02
C VAL A 380 18.33 2.52 7.16
N GLN A 381 17.65 2.08 6.09
CA GLN A 381 17.12 3.01 5.08
C GLN A 381 15.58 3.09 5.04
N LEU A 382 14.97 3.65 6.09
CA LEU A 382 13.51 3.88 6.14
C LEU A 382 13.06 5.30 5.77
N ASN A 383 13.94 6.31 5.75
CA ASN A 383 13.48 7.70 5.72
C ASN A 383 13.13 8.26 4.32
N LEU A 384 13.82 7.84 3.25
CA LEU A 384 13.52 8.26 1.88
C LEU A 384 12.43 7.38 1.25
N GLN A 385 12.49 6.06 1.48
CA GLN A 385 11.46 5.12 1.03
C GLN A 385 10.08 5.47 1.61
N LYS A 386 10.00 5.81 2.91
CA LYS A 386 8.74 6.28 3.53
C LYS A 386 8.19 7.57 2.92
N LYS A 387 9.01 8.42 2.29
CA LYS A 387 8.53 9.66 1.66
C LYS A 387 7.94 9.39 0.27
N VAL A 388 8.54 8.48 -0.49
CA VAL A 388 7.97 8.02 -1.78
C VAL A 388 6.62 7.34 -1.57
N LEU A 389 6.51 6.55 -0.50
CA LEU A 389 5.34 5.74 -0.20
C LEU A 389 4.30 6.45 0.69
N ARG A 390 4.53 7.68 1.18
CA ARG A 390 3.55 8.40 2.03
C ARG A 390 3.15 9.72 1.42
N TRP A 391 1.84 9.90 1.28
CA TRP A 391 1.22 11.20 1.10
C TRP A 391 1.39 12.07 2.34
N ASN A 392 1.98 13.26 2.19
CA ASN A 392 1.77 14.36 3.13
C ASN A 392 0.75 15.32 2.51
N TYR A 393 -0.49 15.23 2.98
CA TYR A 393 -1.62 16.07 2.57
C TYR A 393 -1.39 17.53 3.04
N TYR A 394 -0.59 18.31 2.31
CA TYR A 394 -0.54 19.77 2.44
C TYR A 394 -1.20 20.38 1.21
N GLY A 395 -2.53 20.54 1.27
CA GLY A 395 -3.39 21.06 0.19
C GLY A 395 -3.10 22.49 -0.28
N SER A 396 -2.07 23.16 0.24
CA SER A 396 -1.62 24.48 -0.22
C SER A 396 -0.32 24.48 -1.05
N ILE A 397 0.39 23.34 -1.13
CA ILE A 397 1.70 23.24 -1.82
C ILE A 397 1.57 22.68 -3.26
N LEU A 398 0.40 22.16 -3.63
CA LEU A 398 0.13 21.65 -4.98
C LEU A 398 0.24 22.71 -6.10
N LYS A 399 0.02 23.99 -5.78
CA LYS A 399 0.17 25.07 -6.78
C LYS A 399 1.63 25.45 -7.08
N LYS A 400 2.58 25.12 -6.19
CA LYS A 400 4.00 25.47 -6.38
C LYS A 400 4.81 24.31 -6.93
N LEU A 401 4.46 23.08 -6.55
CA LEU A 401 5.12 21.85 -7.01
C LEU A 401 4.94 21.59 -8.51
N MET A 402 3.80 21.99 -9.10
CA MET A 402 3.60 21.91 -10.55
C MET A 402 4.49 22.89 -11.31
N VAL A 403 4.85 24.06 -10.74
CA VAL A 403 5.50 25.14 -11.49
C VAL A 403 6.98 24.84 -11.80
N ASP A 404 7.68 24.10 -10.93
CA ASP A 404 9.10 23.78 -11.15
C ASP A 404 9.33 22.48 -11.96
N LEU A 405 8.42 21.50 -11.88
CA LEU A 405 8.46 20.32 -12.77
C LEU A 405 7.96 20.63 -14.19
N LEU A 406 7.13 21.67 -14.35
CA LEU A 406 6.75 22.23 -15.65
C LEU A 406 7.94 22.88 -16.39
N GLN A 407 9.06 23.20 -15.72
CA GLN A 407 10.27 23.62 -16.42
C GLN A 407 11.00 22.48 -17.15
N ARG A 408 10.57 21.21 -16.96
CA ARG A 408 11.15 20.02 -17.61
C ARG A 408 10.14 19.11 -18.32
N GLU A 409 8.91 19.59 -18.59
CA GLU A 409 7.88 18.83 -19.33
C GLU A 409 7.53 17.45 -18.72
N VAL A 410 7.74 17.23 -17.41
CA VAL A 410 7.38 15.95 -16.75
C VAL A 410 6.04 16.05 -16.01
N LEU A 411 5.06 15.26 -16.44
CA LEU A 411 3.75 15.09 -15.82
C LEU A 411 3.79 14.01 -14.73
N VAL A 412 3.18 14.28 -13.58
CA VAL A 412 3.07 13.30 -12.48
C VAL A 412 1.67 12.71 -12.46
N CYS A 413 1.57 11.39 -12.62
CA CYS A 413 0.29 10.69 -12.59
C CYS A 413 0.02 10.16 -11.17
N ASN A 414 -0.86 10.84 -10.43
CA ASN A 414 -1.48 10.27 -9.23
C ASN A 414 -2.84 9.70 -9.62
N LEU A 415 -3.00 8.37 -9.53
CA LEU A 415 -4.27 7.71 -9.76
C LEU A 415 -4.96 7.53 -8.41
N VAL A 416 -6.20 8.03 -8.31
CA VAL A 416 -7.08 7.75 -7.17
C VAL A 416 -7.76 6.40 -7.44
N SER A 417 -7.98 5.62 -6.38
CA SER A 417 -8.57 4.27 -6.38
C SER A 417 -9.85 4.14 -7.22
N ILE A 418 -10.07 2.94 -7.77
CA ILE A 418 -11.24 2.58 -8.58
C ILE A 418 -12.51 2.51 -7.74
#